data_AF-A0A3L7T7B1-F1
#
_entry.id   AF-A0A3L7T7B1-F1
#
_cell.length_a   1.000
_cell.length_b   1.000
_cell.length_c   1.000
_cell.angle_alpha   90.00
_cell.angle_beta   90.00
_cell.angle_gamma   90.00
#
_symmetry.space_group_name_H-M   'P 1'
#
loop_
_entity.id
_entity.type
_entity.pdbx_description
1 polymer ?
#
loop_
_entity_poly.entity_id
_entity_poly.type
_entity_poly.pdbx_seq_one_letter_code
_entity_poly.pdbx_strand_id
1 'polypeptide(L)'
;MSTRNASFGTSIAGNSAVIDRMVPSTLGFSAPSTQTLSMPLVTVIIPNYNNGRASSRDGTRDFLGDLLDNLQTTLAHDPTDLEIVIADDGSTDDSLDTARAWAARRWSDDSLRAGQPFLRLIELRHSGILSKVLNELHAQTSGEFICRLDGDILIDTPQWVAKCVAVLESDTRMGVMTGVQRLPDGRIHAFGDAILSPLGYHHIGQGARFEDLPDELEIEHAMGCFHISRREAIAAVGGYDEGVKRGQTEELAMRLNLAGWTARAIKRVSFRHFHVERHWRPNVADTGAGLAESLSRFHEKWGCDRLAPDLQAVWDRWQGTPLVQRAKLRAPHSWIPEESGDLPAGAEWLAFEHDPRLQANIAAELALLRLNDGPTAILGARSGLTALLRAREGVEVHAFEEHLPSIESARRFFARTQVKGGVPQCTFVESLCSTNAESGAFKIVALLDNLERTWNPIALLGEAKRLLASDGILIVRSRARATALESRGEALHECAAHELLQIVRHVGGFTPLSGPMTDGLGRLILVARLSSSAAHLVHFGA
;
A
#
# COMPACT_ATOMS: atom_id res chain seq x y z
N MET A 1 -55.34 0.75 1.77
CA MET A 1 -55.91 2.12 1.74
C MET A 1 -54.76 3.04 1.33
N SER A 2 -54.70 3.78 0.22
CA SER A 2 -55.59 4.14 -0.90
C SER A 2 -54.62 4.55 -2.03
N THR A 3 -54.40 3.73 -3.06
CA THR A 3 -54.83 3.97 -4.46
C THR A 3 -54.74 5.41 -4.99
N ARG A 4 -54.00 5.58 -6.10
CA ARG A 4 -54.50 6.17 -7.37
C ARG A 4 -53.59 5.82 -8.56
N ASN A 5 -54.11 4.94 -9.40
CA ASN A 5 -53.77 4.77 -10.82
C ASN A 5 -54.50 5.84 -11.65
N ALA A 6 -53.92 6.24 -12.79
CA ALA A 6 -54.65 6.33 -14.07
C ALA A 6 -53.67 6.46 -15.25
N SER A 7 -53.75 5.47 -16.14
CA SER A 7 -53.19 5.33 -17.48
C SER A 7 -54.06 6.01 -18.56
N PHE A 8 -53.52 6.18 -19.79
CA PHE A 8 -54.10 5.96 -21.14
C PHE A 8 -53.28 6.80 -22.15
N GLY A 9 -52.56 6.24 -23.14
CA GLY A 9 -53.04 5.72 -24.45
C GLY A 9 -53.09 6.89 -25.46
N THR A 10 -52.66 6.88 -26.73
CA THR A 10 -52.30 5.84 -27.71
C THR A 10 -51.74 6.53 -28.97
N SER A 11 -50.95 5.76 -29.74
CA SER A 11 -50.51 5.91 -31.14
C SER A 11 -51.50 6.54 -32.15
N ILE A 12 -50.99 7.17 -33.23
CA ILE A 12 -51.33 6.89 -34.64
C ILE A 12 -50.29 7.51 -35.61
N ALA A 13 -49.98 6.74 -36.66
CA ALA A 13 -49.07 7.01 -37.77
C ALA A 13 -49.65 7.96 -38.85
N GLY A 14 -48.79 8.47 -39.74
CA GLY A 14 -49.24 9.19 -40.94
C GLY A 14 -48.14 9.57 -41.96
N ASN A 15 -48.02 8.74 -43.00
CA ASN A 15 -47.73 9.05 -44.42
C ASN A 15 -46.47 9.80 -44.88
N SER A 16 -45.56 9.02 -45.46
CA SER A 16 -45.24 8.94 -46.90
C SER A 16 -45.52 10.15 -47.80
N ALA A 17 -44.44 10.71 -48.39
CA ALA A 17 -44.47 11.30 -49.72
C ALA A 17 -43.09 11.20 -50.39
N VAL A 18 -43.01 10.29 -51.36
CA VAL A 18 -41.94 10.16 -52.35
C VAL A 18 -42.07 11.31 -53.34
N ILE A 19 -41.01 12.10 -53.53
CA ILE A 19 -40.86 12.96 -54.71
C ILE A 19 -39.48 12.70 -55.31
N ASP A 20 -39.53 12.03 -56.44
CA ASP A 20 -38.45 11.73 -57.37
C ASP A 20 -38.16 12.99 -58.21
N ARG A 21 -36.94 13.55 -58.13
CA ARG A 21 -36.45 14.57 -59.08
C ARG A 21 -34.95 14.48 -59.31
N MET A 22 -34.62 13.88 -60.45
CA MET A 22 -33.60 14.25 -61.44
C MET A 22 -32.33 14.97 -60.95
N VAL A 23 -31.24 14.22 -61.08
CA VAL A 23 -29.83 14.67 -61.06
C VAL A 23 -29.52 15.57 -62.26
N PRO A 24 -28.75 16.66 -62.06
CA PRO A 24 -27.76 17.10 -63.03
C PRO A 24 -26.35 16.89 -62.48
N SER A 25 -25.54 16.19 -63.26
CA SER A 25 -24.12 15.98 -63.07
C SER A 25 -23.33 17.28 -63.16
N THR A 26 -22.58 17.62 -62.11
CA THR A 26 -21.51 18.63 -62.17
C THR A 26 -20.29 18.19 -61.36
N LEU A 27 -19.25 17.86 -62.13
CA LEU A 27 -17.85 18.24 -61.98
C LEU A 27 -17.21 18.21 -60.58
N GLY A 28 -16.18 17.36 -60.49
CA GLY A 28 -15.42 17.08 -59.29
C GLY A 28 -14.69 18.26 -58.70
N PHE A 29 -14.83 18.37 -57.39
CA PHE A 29 -13.80 18.88 -56.47
C PHE A 29 -13.67 17.82 -55.37
N SER A 30 -12.52 17.12 -55.33
CA SER A 30 -12.21 16.28 -54.17
C SER A 30 -11.94 17.21 -52.99
N ALA A 31 -12.83 17.17 -52.00
CA ALA A 31 -12.51 17.71 -50.69
C ALA A 31 -11.25 16.97 -50.16
N PRO A 32 -10.29 17.67 -49.53
CA PRO A 32 -9.19 16.98 -48.87
C PRO A 32 -9.80 16.01 -47.87
N SER A 33 -9.37 14.75 -47.94
CA SER A 33 -9.71 13.73 -46.96
C SER A 33 -9.31 14.25 -45.59
N THR A 34 -10.27 14.73 -44.81
CA THR A 34 -10.14 14.81 -43.36
C THR A 34 -9.87 13.40 -42.89
N GLN A 35 -8.59 13.08 -42.67
CA GLN A 35 -8.22 11.98 -41.80
C GLN A 35 -8.94 12.26 -40.48
N THR A 36 -10.06 11.59 -40.26
CA THR A 36 -10.56 11.34 -38.91
C THR A 36 -9.44 10.56 -38.24
N LEU A 37 -8.57 11.26 -37.53
CA LEU A 37 -7.64 10.66 -36.58
C LEU A 37 -8.52 9.83 -35.65
N SER A 38 -8.49 8.50 -35.79
CA SER A 38 -9.15 7.63 -34.81
C SER A 38 -8.50 7.94 -33.48
N MET A 39 -9.32 8.16 -32.45
CA MET A 39 -8.77 8.32 -31.11
C MET A 39 -8.07 7.01 -30.74
N PRO A 40 -6.82 7.05 -30.26
CA PRO A 40 -6.12 5.83 -29.86
C PRO A 40 -6.92 5.13 -28.77
N LEU A 41 -6.91 3.80 -28.73
CA LEU A 41 -7.56 3.07 -27.64
C LEU A 41 -6.82 3.30 -26.32
N VAL A 42 -5.49 3.34 -26.37
CA VAL A 42 -4.63 3.52 -25.19
C VAL A 42 -3.69 4.71 -25.38
N THR A 43 -3.58 5.54 -24.35
CA THR A 43 -2.49 6.53 -24.26
C THR A 43 -1.50 6.08 -23.19
N VAL A 44 -0.25 5.85 -23.57
CA VAL A 44 0.87 5.71 -22.64
C VAL A 44 1.37 7.10 -22.27
N ILE A 45 1.29 7.48 -21.00
CA ILE A 45 1.71 8.77 -20.47
C ILE A 45 2.96 8.63 -19.59
N ILE A 46 3.94 9.50 -19.83
CA ILE A 46 5.23 9.48 -19.13
C ILE A 46 5.52 10.88 -18.60
N PRO A 47 5.28 11.16 -17.30
CA PRO A 47 5.78 12.39 -16.68
C PRO A 47 7.31 12.32 -16.56
N ASN A 48 8.01 13.30 -17.12
CA ASN A 48 9.47 13.36 -17.10
C ASN A 48 9.95 14.57 -16.30
N TYR A 49 10.91 14.33 -15.41
CA TYR A 49 11.73 15.38 -14.80
C TYR A 49 13.07 14.78 -14.41
N ASN A 50 14.14 15.18 -15.07
CA ASN A 50 15.50 14.74 -14.81
C ASN A 50 15.67 13.20 -14.77
N ASN A 51 15.25 12.48 -15.82
CA ASN A 51 15.46 11.03 -15.98
C ASN A 51 16.59 10.72 -16.99
N GLY A 52 17.56 11.63 -17.18
CA GLY A 52 18.65 11.44 -18.13
C GLY A 52 19.77 10.59 -17.53
N ARG A 53 20.84 10.41 -18.31
CA ARG A 53 22.06 9.73 -17.87
C ARG A 53 22.75 10.46 -16.73
N ALA A 54 22.72 11.80 -16.75
CA ALA A 54 23.33 12.62 -15.70
C ALA A 54 22.63 12.45 -14.33
N SER A 55 21.42 11.89 -14.33
CA SER A 55 20.69 11.58 -13.11
C SER A 55 21.02 10.20 -12.53
N SER A 56 21.79 9.36 -13.24
CA SER A 56 22.24 8.06 -12.72
C SER A 56 23.40 8.21 -11.74
N ARG A 57 23.36 7.45 -10.63
CA ARG A 57 24.39 7.50 -9.57
C ARG A 57 25.79 7.17 -10.05
N ASP A 58 25.92 6.33 -11.06
CA ASP A 58 27.19 5.91 -11.65
C ASP A 58 27.38 6.41 -13.09
N GLY A 59 26.41 7.16 -13.62
CA GLY A 59 26.41 7.69 -14.99
C GLY A 59 26.20 6.63 -16.08
N THR A 60 25.89 5.38 -15.74
CA THR A 60 25.81 4.27 -16.71
C THR A 60 24.43 4.12 -17.34
N ARG A 61 23.38 4.54 -16.63
CA ARG A 61 21.98 4.38 -17.05
C ARG A 61 21.40 5.67 -17.59
N ASP A 62 20.89 5.65 -18.81
CA ASP A 62 19.98 6.69 -19.33
C ASP A 62 18.56 6.20 -19.07
N PHE A 63 17.92 6.65 -17.99
CA PHE A 63 16.64 6.06 -17.57
C PHE A 63 15.57 6.23 -18.65
N LEU A 64 15.41 7.45 -19.16
CA LEU A 64 14.41 7.73 -20.18
C LEU A 64 14.77 7.05 -21.51
N GLY A 65 16.05 7.08 -21.92
CA GLY A 65 16.51 6.40 -23.13
C GLY A 65 16.24 4.89 -23.08
N ASP A 66 16.63 4.24 -21.98
CA ASP A 66 16.43 2.80 -21.76
C ASP A 66 14.93 2.43 -21.76
N LEU A 67 14.07 3.27 -21.15
CA LEU A 67 12.61 3.08 -21.20
C LEU A 67 12.11 3.14 -22.65
N LEU A 68 12.54 4.12 -23.44
CA LEU A 68 12.06 4.30 -24.81
C LEU A 68 12.54 3.18 -25.75
N ASP A 69 13.78 2.72 -25.60
CA ASP A 69 14.28 1.52 -26.29
C ASP A 69 13.48 0.27 -25.89
N ASN A 70 13.15 0.13 -24.61
CA ASN A 70 12.31 -0.95 -24.11
C ASN A 70 10.87 -0.89 -24.67
N LEU A 71 10.26 0.30 -24.76
CA LEU A 71 8.95 0.48 -25.35
C LEU A 71 8.95 0.19 -26.84
N GLN A 72 9.98 0.61 -27.57
CA GLN A 72 10.14 0.28 -28.99
C GLN A 72 10.10 -1.23 -29.21
N THR A 73 10.82 -1.99 -28.37
CA THR A 73 10.88 -3.45 -28.51
C THR A 73 9.59 -4.13 -28.04
N THR A 74 9.07 -3.77 -26.87
CA THR A 74 7.93 -4.46 -26.25
C THR A 74 6.60 -4.15 -26.93
N LEU A 75 6.49 -3.00 -27.60
CA LEU A 75 5.28 -2.57 -28.30
C LEU A 75 5.35 -2.74 -29.82
N ALA A 76 6.52 -3.06 -30.41
CA ALA A 76 6.69 -3.19 -31.87
C ALA A 76 5.58 -4.02 -32.53
N HIS A 77 5.19 -5.13 -31.89
CA HIS A 77 4.13 -6.04 -32.35
C HIS A 77 2.92 -6.11 -31.41
N ASP A 78 2.75 -5.12 -30.54
CA ASP A 78 1.51 -5.01 -29.76
C ASP A 78 0.37 -4.59 -30.71
N PRO A 79 -0.74 -5.34 -30.79
CA PRO A 79 -1.83 -5.06 -31.74
C PRO A 79 -2.70 -3.86 -31.36
N THR A 80 -2.52 -3.29 -30.16
CA THR A 80 -3.40 -2.23 -29.64
C THR A 80 -3.16 -0.90 -30.36
N ASP A 81 -4.22 -0.22 -30.77
CA ASP A 81 -4.10 1.18 -31.22
C ASP A 81 -3.72 2.08 -30.04
N LEU A 82 -2.53 2.67 -30.09
CA LEU A 82 -1.99 3.42 -28.96
C LEU A 82 -1.12 4.60 -29.40
N GLU A 83 -1.04 5.61 -28.53
CA GLU A 83 -0.06 6.70 -28.61
C GLU A 83 0.86 6.70 -27.37
N ILE A 84 2.07 7.22 -27.52
CA ILE A 84 3.00 7.48 -26.41
C ILE A 84 3.16 9.00 -26.27
N VAL A 85 2.97 9.52 -25.06
CA VAL A 85 3.02 10.95 -24.75
C VAL A 85 3.92 11.19 -23.55
N ILE A 86 4.95 12.00 -23.74
CA ILE A 86 5.84 12.47 -22.67
C ILE A 86 5.47 13.90 -22.33
N ALA A 87 5.35 14.22 -21.04
CA ALA A 87 5.34 15.60 -20.57
C ALA A 87 6.59 15.86 -19.73
N ASP A 88 7.49 16.72 -20.24
CA ASP A 88 8.68 17.15 -19.54
C ASP A 88 8.37 18.36 -18.64
N ASP A 89 8.57 18.23 -17.33
CA ASP A 89 8.35 19.29 -16.33
C ASP A 89 9.59 20.19 -16.17
N GLY A 90 10.16 20.64 -17.29
CA GLY A 90 11.31 21.54 -17.32
C GLY A 90 12.59 20.89 -16.79
N SER A 91 12.96 19.73 -17.34
CA SER A 91 14.21 19.04 -17.00
C SER A 91 15.43 19.91 -17.31
N THR A 92 16.45 19.78 -16.46
CA THR A 92 17.74 20.47 -16.56
C THR A 92 18.88 19.52 -16.89
N ASP A 93 18.63 18.22 -16.94
CA ASP A 93 19.57 17.20 -17.39
C ASP A 93 19.36 16.84 -18.88
N ASP A 94 19.99 15.77 -19.33
CA ASP A 94 19.97 15.29 -20.72
C ASP A 94 18.65 14.61 -21.14
N SER A 95 17.67 14.41 -20.24
CA SER A 95 16.43 13.70 -20.60
C SER A 95 15.53 14.47 -21.57
N LEU A 96 15.52 15.80 -21.54
CA LEU A 96 14.72 16.58 -22.50
C LEU A 96 15.25 16.43 -23.93
N ASP A 97 16.58 16.41 -24.10
CA ASP A 97 17.20 16.18 -25.40
C ASP A 97 16.96 14.75 -25.90
N THR A 98 17.00 13.76 -25.00
CA THR A 98 16.56 12.39 -25.29
C THR A 98 15.10 12.38 -25.78
N ALA A 99 14.17 13.02 -25.05
CA ALA A 99 12.76 13.05 -25.43
C ALA A 99 12.53 13.71 -26.80
N ARG A 100 13.21 14.83 -27.10
CA ARG A 100 13.16 15.51 -28.40
C ARG A 100 13.69 14.63 -29.53
N ALA A 101 14.81 13.94 -29.30
CA ALA A 101 15.40 13.03 -30.27
C ALA A 101 14.45 11.87 -30.61
N TRP A 102 13.76 11.31 -29.61
CA TRP A 102 12.76 10.26 -29.80
C TRP A 102 11.46 10.76 -30.43
N ALA A 103 11.01 11.98 -30.13
CA ALA A 103 9.84 12.61 -30.77
C ALA A 103 10.04 12.79 -32.29
N ALA A 104 11.28 12.96 -32.74
CA ALA A 104 11.63 13.04 -34.16
C ALA A 104 11.68 11.67 -34.86
N ARG A 105 11.64 10.56 -34.12
CA ARG A 105 11.68 9.20 -34.67
C ARG A 105 10.29 8.73 -35.12
N ARG A 106 10.31 7.72 -35.99
CA ARG A 106 9.14 6.94 -36.39
C ARG A 106 9.35 5.47 -36.05
N TRP A 107 8.26 4.76 -35.88
CA TRP A 107 8.28 3.30 -35.77
C TRP A 107 8.91 2.67 -37.02
N SER A 108 9.74 1.65 -36.79
CA SER A 108 10.43 0.90 -37.84
C SER A 108 9.48 0.08 -38.71
N ASP A 109 9.92 -0.30 -39.91
CA ASP A 109 9.11 -1.01 -40.92
C ASP A 109 8.65 -2.40 -40.48
N ASP A 110 9.32 -3.02 -39.49
CA ASP A 110 8.95 -4.29 -38.89
C ASP A 110 7.87 -4.15 -37.78
N SER A 111 7.51 -2.93 -37.36
CA SER A 111 6.47 -2.69 -36.37
C SER A 111 5.06 -2.66 -36.98
N LEU A 112 4.05 -3.07 -36.19
CA LEU A 112 2.63 -2.86 -36.53
C LEU A 112 2.23 -1.38 -36.64
N ARG A 113 3.07 -0.46 -36.17
CA ARG A 113 2.88 1.00 -36.27
C ARG A 113 3.85 1.65 -37.26
N ALA A 114 4.45 0.87 -38.17
CA ALA A 114 5.45 1.32 -39.14
C ALA A 114 5.14 2.71 -39.73
N GLY A 115 6.13 3.61 -39.68
CA GLY A 115 6.02 4.96 -40.22
C GLY A 115 5.21 5.95 -39.37
N GLN A 116 4.53 5.54 -38.29
CA GLN A 116 3.89 6.49 -37.36
C GLN A 116 4.94 7.20 -36.49
N PRO A 117 4.68 8.43 -35.99
CA PRO A 117 5.53 9.06 -34.98
C PRO A 117 5.72 8.14 -33.77
N PHE A 118 6.94 8.06 -33.25
CA PHE A 118 7.21 7.17 -32.12
C PHE A 118 6.52 7.65 -30.83
N LEU A 119 6.63 8.95 -30.54
CA LEU A 119 5.98 9.59 -29.41
C LEU A 119 5.62 11.05 -29.71
N ARG A 120 4.77 11.63 -28.86
CA ARG A 120 4.51 13.06 -28.78
C ARG A 120 5.13 13.64 -27.51
N LEU A 121 5.80 14.78 -27.64
CA LEU A 121 6.41 15.50 -26.52
C LEU A 121 5.61 16.76 -26.19
N ILE A 122 5.38 16.99 -24.89
CA ILE A 122 4.84 18.21 -24.30
C ILE A 122 5.94 18.79 -23.40
N GLU A 123 6.39 20.01 -23.68
CA GLU A 123 7.35 20.72 -22.83
C GLU A 123 6.60 21.68 -21.91
N LEU A 124 6.64 21.42 -20.60
CA LEU A 124 5.97 22.21 -19.58
C LEU A 124 6.95 23.14 -18.88
N ARG A 125 6.42 24.23 -18.31
CA ARG A 125 7.17 25.03 -17.34
C ARG A 125 7.26 24.24 -16.04
N HIS A 126 8.49 24.10 -15.51
CA HIS A 126 8.73 23.39 -14.26
C HIS A 126 7.79 23.84 -13.13
N SER A 127 7.00 22.88 -12.65
CA SER A 127 6.07 23.05 -11.55
C SER A 127 6.54 22.33 -10.28
N GLY A 128 7.33 21.26 -10.43
CA GLY A 128 7.79 20.40 -9.35
C GLY A 128 6.67 19.56 -8.71
N ILE A 129 5.47 19.54 -9.30
CA ILE A 129 4.28 18.88 -8.77
C ILE A 129 3.80 17.84 -9.77
N LEU A 130 4.08 16.56 -9.49
CA LEU A 130 3.73 15.45 -10.38
C LEU A 130 2.24 15.39 -10.72
N SER A 131 1.35 15.64 -9.76
CA SER A 131 -0.10 15.66 -10.01
C SER A 131 -0.52 16.67 -11.07
N LYS A 132 0.16 17.83 -11.16
CA LYS A 132 -0.09 18.83 -12.22
C LYS A 132 0.30 18.31 -13.59
N VAL A 133 1.48 17.71 -13.68
CA VAL A 133 2.00 17.10 -14.93
C VAL A 133 1.06 15.98 -15.40
N LEU A 134 0.58 15.14 -14.47
CA LEU A 134 -0.37 14.07 -14.78
C LEU A 134 -1.73 14.63 -15.25
N ASN A 135 -2.29 15.63 -14.56
CA ASN A 135 -3.53 16.26 -14.99
C ASN A 135 -3.41 16.91 -16.38
N GLU A 136 -2.27 17.53 -16.68
CA GLU A 136 -1.98 18.10 -18.01
C GLU A 136 -1.89 17.01 -19.09
N LEU A 137 -1.21 15.89 -18.81
CA LEU A 137 -1.18 14.71 -19.68
C LEU A 137 -2.60 14.17 -19.94
N HIS A 138 -3.44 14.06 -18.90
CA HIS A 138 -4.82 13.63 -19.04
C HIS A 138 -5.65 14.60 -19.91
N ALA A 139 -5.45 15.90 -19.75
CA ALA A 139 -6.16 16.94 -20.50
C ALA A 139 -5.75 16.98 -21.99
N GLN A 140 -4.49 16.66 -22.30
CA GLN A 140 -3.94 16.67 -23.66
C GLN A 140 -4.05 15.35 -24.41
N THR A 141 -4.73 14.34 -23.85
CA THR A 141 -4.82 12.99 -24.45
C THR A 141 -6.27 12.52 -24.48
N SER A 142 -6.57 11.53 -25.32
CA SER A 142 -7.95 11.07 -25.54
C SER A 142 -8.18 9.57 -25.38
N GLY A 143 -7.13 8.76 -25.17
CA GLY A 143 -7.27 7.30 -25.10
C GLY A 143 -8.24 6.81 -24.02
N GLU A 144 -9.01 5.77 -24.31
CA GLU A 144 -9.98 5.18 -23.37
C GLU A 144 -9.29 4.64 -22.13
N PHE A 145 -8.13 4.00 -22.32
CA PHE A 145 -7.25 3.56 -21.24
C PHE A 145 -5.99 4.41 -21.18
N ILE A 146 -5.55 4.71 -19.96
CA ILE A 146 -4.36 5.50 -19.66
C ILE A 146 -3.35 4.63 -18.96
N CYS A 147 -2.20 4.43 -19.60
CA CYS A 147 -1.09 3.75 -18.99
C CYS A 147 -0.04 4.76 -18.53
N ARG A 148 0.15 4.87 -17.22
CA ARG A 148 1.22 5.68 -16.64
C ARG A 148 2.49 4.84 -16.50
N LEU A 149 3.61 5.41 -16.91
CA LEU A 149 4.96 4.88 -16.65
C LEU A 149 5.83 5.97 -16.03
N ASP A 150 6.57 5.65 -14.98
CA ASP A 150 7.69 6.50 -14.56
C ASP A 150 8.86 6.33 -15.55
N GLY A 151 9.69 7.37 -15.71
CA GLY A 151 10.78 7.39 -16.70
C GLY A 151 11.94 6.43 -16.44
N ASP A 152 11.91 5.65 -15.37
CA ASP A 152 12.96 4.76 -14.88
C ASP A 152 12.46 3.31 -14.66
N ILE A 153 11.48 2.89 -15.44
CA ILE A 153 11.00 1.50 -15.45
C ILE A 153 11.39 0.80 -16.76
N LEU A 154 11.48 -0.53 -16.72
CA LEU A 154 11.58 -1.38 -17.91
C LEU A 154 10.50 -2.46 -17.83
N ILE A 155 9.69 -2.61 -18.87
CA ILE A 155 8.66 -3.64 -18.95
C ILE A 155 9.30 -4.92 -19.51
N ASP A 156 9.17 -6.03 -18.78
CA ASP A 156 9.75 -7.32 -19.21
C ASP A 156 8.80 -8.09 -20.14
N THR A 157 7.54 -7.68 -20.18
CA THR A 157 6.46 -8.39 -20.88
C THR A 157 6.25 -7.82 -22.28
N PRO A 158 6.44 -8.60 -23.37
CA PRO A 158 6.07 -8.15 -24.71
C PRO A 158 4.55 -8.04 -24.88
N GLN A 159 4.11 -7.13 -25.75
CA GLN A 159 2.68 -6.90 -26.04
C GLN A 159 1.84 -6.68 -24.78
N TRP A 160 2.43 -5.95 -23.82
CA TRP A 160 1.84 -5.80 -22.50
C TRP A 160 0.60 -4.91 -22.52
N VAL A 161 0.49 -3.96 -23.46
CA VAL A 161 -0.69 -3.07 -23.54
C VAL A 161 -1.92 -3.90 -23.92
N ALA A 162 -1.82 -4.74 -24.95
CA ALA A 162 -2.92 -5.63 -25.33
C ALA A 162 -3.35 -6.55 -24.19
N LYS A 163 -2.38 -7.08 -23.42
CA LYS A 163 -2.65 -7.91 -22.25
C LYS A 163 -3.36 -7.14 -21.14
N CYS A 164 -2.99 -5.88 -20.93
CA CYS A 164 -3.63 -5.02 -19.93
C CYS A 164 -5.05 -4.61 -20.34
N VAL A 165 -5.26 -4.25 -21.60
CA VAL A 165 -6.59 -3.93 -22.15
C VAL A 165 -7.53 -5.11 -22.01
N ALA A 166 -7.09 -6.31 -22.40
CA ALA A 166 -7.90 -7.52 -22.26
C ALA A 166 -8.31 -7.82 -20.81
N VAL A 167 -7.47 -7.46 -19.82
CA VAL A 167 -7.83 -7.56 -18.39
C VAL A 167 -8.93 -6.54 -18.06
N LEU A 168 -8.71 -5.27 -18.39
CA LEU A 168 -9.66 -4.20 -18.05
C LEU A 168 -11.01 -4.41 -18.74
N GLU A 169 -11.05 -4.89 -19.98
CA GLU A 169 -12.28 -5.21 -20.71
C GLU A 169 -13.07 -6.38 -20.09
N SER A 170 -12.41 -7.28 -19.37
CA SER A 170 -13.06 -8.44 -18.74
C SER A 170 -13.91 -8.09 -17.51
N ASP A 171 -13.69 -6.92 -16.89
CA ASP A 171 -14.47 -6.43 -15.75
C ASP A 171 -14.66 -4.90 -15.88
N THR A 172 -15.87 -4.47 -16.21
CA THR A 172 -16.21 -3.05 -16.37
C THR A 172 -16.08 -2.23 -15.09
N ARG A 173 -15.99 -2.87 -13.91
CA ARG A 173 -15.73 -2.17 -12.64
C ARG A 173 -14.24 -2.06 -12.32
N MET A 174 -13.37 -2.73 -13.07
CA MET A 174 -11.93 -2.63 -12.90
C MET A 174 -11.44 -1.29 -13.45
N GLY A 175 -11.21 -0.35 -12.54
CA GLY A 175 -10.75 0.99 -12.88
C GLY A 175 -9.25 1.04 -13.11
N VAL A 176 -8.47 0.18 -12.45
CA VAL A 176 -7.00 0.20 -12.50
C VAL A 176 -6.43 -1.23 -12.46
N MET A 177 -5.32 -1.46 -13.14
CA MET A 177 -4.48 -2.63 -12.89
C MET A 177 -2.99 -2.31 -12.93
N THR A 178 -2.19 -3.15 -12.27
CA THR A 178 -0.71 -3.15 -12.34
C THR A 178 -0.15 -4.56 -12.54
N GLY A 179 1.14 -4.65 -12.81
CA GLY A 179 1.89 -5.90 -12.92
C GLY A 179 2.70 -6.23 -11.66
N VAL A 180 3.56 -7.24 -11.76
CA VAL A 180 4.58 -7.56 -10.75
C VAL A 180 5.74 -6.59 -10.89
N GLN A 181 5.98 -5.77 -9.86
CA GLN A 181 7.17 -4.94 -9.78
C GLN A 181 8.33 -5.76 -9.24
N ARG A 182 9.44 -5.74 -9.97
CA ARG A 182 10.70 -6.36 -9.57
C ARG A 182 11.75 -5.30 -9.25
N LEU A 183 12.61 -5.64 -8.30
CA LEU A 183 13.90 -4.96 -8.13
C LEU A 183 14.81 -5.26 -9.33
N PRO A 184 15.87 -4.45 -9.57
CA PRO A 184 16.86 -4.72 -10.61
C PRO A 184 17.48 -6.12 -10.54
N ASP A 185 17.61 -6.69 -9.34
CA ASP A 185 18.12 -8.04 -9.10
C ASP A 185 17.08 -9.18 -9.31
N GLY A 186 15.86 -8.83 -9.75
CA GLY A 186 14.80 -9.77 -10.09
C GLY A 186 13.87 -10.16 -8.93
N ARG A 187 14.23 -9.83 -7.67
CA ARG A 187 13.35 -10.06 -6.50
C ARG A 187 12.05 -9.30 -6.64
N ILE A 188 10.95 -9.86 -6.12
CA ILE A 188 9.66 -9.17 -6.10
C ILE A 188 9.71 -8.03 -5.10
N HIS A 189 9.42 -6.82 -5.59
CA HIS A 189 9.26 -5.64 -4.77
C HIS A 189 7.81 -5.48 -4.32
N ALA A 190 6.84 -5.60 -5.24
CA ALA A 190 5.43 -5.42 -4.95
C ALA A 190 4.54 -6.14 -5.98
N PHE A 191 3.37 -6.59 -5.53
CA PHE A 191 2.26 -7.11 -6.33
C PHE A 191 0.97 -6.40 -5.96
N GLY A 192 1.02 -5.06 -6.01
CA GLY A 192 0.01 -4.15 -5.45
C GLY A 192 0.27 -3.80 -3.99
N ASP A 193 -0.52 -2.86 -3.48
CA ASP A 193 -0.35 -2.31 -2.14
C ASP A 193 -1.61 -2.42 -1.28
N ALA A 194 -1.39 -2.56 0.02
CA ALA A 194 -2.39 -2.34 1.06
C ALA A 194 -2.31 -0.89 1.54
N ILE A 195 -3.47 -0.25 1.76
CA ILE A 195 -3.51 1.05 2.42
C ILE A 195 -4.12 0.87 3.80
N LEU A 196 -5.35 0.35 3.89
CA LEU A 196 -6.11 0.22 5.13
C LEU A 196 -5.96 -1.19 5.72
N SER A 197 -4.73 -1.55 6.08
CA SER A 197 -4.40 -2.85 6.68
C SER A 197 -4.00 -2.71 8.15
N PRO A 198 -4.26 -3.73 9.01
CA PRO A 198 -3.67 -3.83 10.34
C PRO A 198 -2.13 -3.78 10.33
N LEU A 199 -1.51 -4.16 9.21
CA LEU A 199 -0.06 -4.10 8.99
C LEU A 199 0.45 -2.71 8.56
N GLY A 200 -0.45 -1.73 8.45
CA GLY A 200 -0.16 -0.43 7.85
C GLY A 200 -0.05 -0.48 6.33
N TYR A 201 0.37 0.64 5.72
CA TYR A 201 0.68 0.67 4.29
C TYR A 201 1.88 -0.21 4.00
N HIS A 202 1.74 -1.16 3.07
CA HIS A 202 2.82 -2.03 2.67
C HIS A 202 2.61 -2.61 1.26
N HIS A 203 3.71 -3.11 0.70
CA HIS A 203 3.74 -3.79 -0.59
C HIS A 203 3.32 -5.24 -0.43
N ILE A 204 2.24 -5.64 -1.09
CA ILE A 204 1.77 -7.02 -1.06
C ILE A 204 2.75 -7.91 -1.83
N GLY A 205 3.13 -9.04 -1.25
CA GLY A 205 4.04 -10.01 -1.89
C GLY A 205 5.50 -9.55 -1.96
N GLN A 206 5.90 -8.50 -1.22
CA GLN A 206 7.29 -8.08 -1.14
C GLN A 206 8.18 -9.22 -0.63
N GLY A 207 9.22 -9.56 -1.41
CA GLY A 207 10.13 -10.66 -1.09
C GLY A 207 9.56 -12.06 -1.30
N ALA A 208 8.31 -12.20 -1.76
CA ALA A 208 7.74 -13.49 -2.12
C ALA A 208 8.47 -14.12 -3.32
N ARG A 209 8.33 -15.43 -3.48
CA ARG A 209 8.74 -16.12 -4.71
C ARG A 209 7.67 -15.90 -5.77
N PHE A 210 8.09 -15.86 -7.03
CA PHE A 210 7.17 -15.58 -8.14
C PHE A 210 6.12 -16.68 -8.31
N GLU A 211 6.50 -17.94 -8.09
CA GLU A 211 5.59 -19.09 -8.11
C GLU A 211 4.47 -18.99 -7.06
N ASP A 212 4.72 -18.33 -5.92
CA ASP A 212 3.77 -18.22 -4.82
C ASP A 212 2.74 -17.08 -5.03
N LEU A 213 2.96 -16.20 -6.00
CA LEU A 213 1.96 -15.17 -6.35
C LEU A 213 0.77 -15.81 -7.08
N PRO A 214 -0.47 -15.40 -6.78
CA PRO A 214 -1.64 -15.80 -7.56
C PRO A 214 -1.61 -15.14 -8.93
N ASP A 215 -2.36 -15.67 -9.90
CA ASP A 215 -2.43 -15.10 -11.25
C ASP A 215 -2.98 -13.66 -11.26
N GLU A 216 -3.89 -13.39 -10.33
CA GLU A 216 -4.56 -12.12 -10.14
C GLU A 216 -4.87 -11.91 -8.66
N LEU A 217 -4.79 -10.66 -8.20
CA LEU A 217 -5.14 -10.25 -6.85
C LEU A 217 -5.88 -8.91 -6.88
N GLU A 218 -7.02 -8.81 -6.19
CA GLU A 218 -7.64 -7.50 -5.91
C GLU A 218 -6.83 -6.76 -4.85
N ILE A 219 -6.53 -5.49 -5.13
CA ILE A 219 -5.63 -4.65 -4.35
C ILE A 219 -6.32 -3.31 -4.07
N GLU A 220 -5.88 -2.62 -3.02
CA GLU A 220 -6.38 -1.26 -2.76
C GLU A 220 -5.69 -0.24 -3.65
N HIS A 221 -4.41 -0.42 -3.95
CA HIS A 221 -3.61 0.54 -4.71
C HIS A 221 -2.62 -0.15 -5.65
N ALA A 222 -2.59 0.34 -6.89
CA ALA A 222 -1.59 0.00 -7.88
C ALA A 222 -0.40 0.95 -7.75
N MET A 223 0.83 0.41 -7.70
CA MET A 223 2.04 1.20 -7.50
C MET A 223 2.15 2.35 -8.52
N GLY A 224 2.61 3.52 -8.06
CA GLY A 224 2.60 4.72 -8.89
C GLY A 224 3.48 4.65 -10.14
N CYS A 225 4.53 3.84 -10.14
CA CYS A 225 5.49 3.77 -11.24
C CYS A 225 4.96 3.06 -12.50
N PHE A 226 3.98 2.17 -12.36
CA PHE A 226 3.29 1.55 -13.49
C PHE A 226 1.87 1.17 -13.10
N HIS A 227 0.91 1.73 -13.84
CA HIS A 227 -0.45 1.23 -13.86
C HIS A 227 -1.11 1.59 -15.17
N ILE A 228 -2.15 0.83 -15.52
CA ILE A 228 -3.10 1.18 -16.56
C ILE A 228 -4.47 1.35 -15.94
N SER A 229 -5.16 2.39 -16.35
CA SER A 229 -6.43 2.81 -15.77
C SER A 229 -7.45 3.12 -16.85
N ARG A 230 -8.72 2.94 -16.51
CA ARG A 230 -9.83 3.49 -17.28
C ARG A 230 -9.83 5.00 -17.14
N ARG A 231 -9.83 5.74 -18.26
CA ARG A 231 -9.97 7.20 -18.23
C ARG A 231 -11.23 7.62 -17.47
N GLU A 232 -12.33 6.92 -17.70
CA GLU A 232 -13.61 7.18 -17.00
C GLU A 232 -13.49 7.06 -15.49
N ALA A 233 -12.69 6.12 -14.97
CA ALA A 233 -12.51 5.92 -13.54
C ALA A 233 -11.76 7.11 -12.92
N ILE A 234 -10.68 7.55 -13.56
CA ILE A 234 -9.91 8.72 -13.12
C ILE A 234 -10.75 10.01 -13.22
N ALA A 235 -11.52 10.17 -14.29
CA ALA A 235 -12.39 11.32 -14.49
C ALA A 235 -13.54 11.36 -13.46
N ALA A 236 -14.13 10.21 -13.13
CA ALA A 236 -15.24 10.10 -12.18
C ALA A 236 -14.88 10.59 -10.77
N VAL A 237 -13.60 10.54 -10.41
CA VAL A 237 -13.10 11.03 -9.11
C VAL A 237 -12.44 12.41 -9.20
N GLY A 238 -12.37 13.02 -10.39
CA GLY A 238 -11.85 14.38 -10.60
C GLY A 238 -10.34 14.48 -10.83
N GLY A 239 -9.67 13.42 -11.31
CA GLY A 239 -8.24 13.46 -11.62
C GLY A 239 -7.34 13.38 -10.39
N TYR A 240 -6.09 13.84 -10.49
CA TYR A 240 -5.14 13.87 -9.36
C TYR A 240 -5.32 15.13 -8.52
N ASP A 241 -5.26 14.99 -7.19
CA ASP A 241 -5.29 16.14 -6.27
C ASP A 241 -3.92 16.86 -6.29
N GLU A 242 -3.87 18.05 -6.89
CA GLU A 242 -2.63 18.81 -7.10
C GLU A 242 -1.97 19.32 -5.83
N GLY A 243 -2.70 19.36 -4.72
CA GLY A 243 -2.09 19.75 -3.46
C GLY A 243 -1.53 18.59 -2.64
N VAL A 244 -1.67 17.35 -3.12
CA VAL A 244 -0.97 16.18 -2.57
C VAL A 244 0.38 16.08 -3.27
N LYS A 245 1.45 16.51 -2.58
CA LYS A 245 2.80 16.55 -3.15
C LYS A 245 3.46 15.17 -3.20
N ARG A 246 3.22 14.34 -2.18
CA ARG A 246 3.65 12.93 -2.11
C ARG A 246 2.48 12.03 -1.71
N GLY A 247 2.34 10.89 -2.34
CA GLY A 247 1.23 9.96 -2.08
C GLY A 247 0.00 10.20 -2.94
N GLN A 248 0.18 10.91 -4.05
CA GLN A 248 -0.86 11.27 -5.00
C GLN A 248 -1.59 10.04 -5.61
N THR A 249 -0.90 8.91 -5.73
CA THR A 249 -1.49 7.67 -6.25
C THR A 249 -2.28 6.92 -5.20
N GLU A 250 -1.81 6.90 -3.96
CA GLU A 250 -2.51 6.32 -2.81
C GLU A 250 -3.77 7.12 -2.52
N GLU A 251 -3.67 8.45 -2.56
CA GLU A 251 -4.83 9.33 -2.41
C GLU A 251 -5.86 9.13 -3.53
N LEU A 252 -5.41 9.04 -4.79
CA LEU A 252 -6.29 8.72 -5.91
C LEU A 252 -6.96 7.36 -5.72
N ALA A 253 -6.20 6.34 -5.30
CA ALA A 253 -6.73 5.01 -5.03
C ALA A 253 -7.80 5.04 -3.94
N MET A 254 -7.61 5.79 -2.86
CA MET A 254 -8.65 5.94 -1.82
C MET A 254 -9.97 6.49 -2.41
N ARG A 255 -9.92 7.49 -3.29
CA ARG A 255 -11.12 8.00 -3.99
C ARG A 255 -11.73 6.97 -4.94
N LEU A 256 -10.91 6.26 -5.72
CA LEU A 256 -11.37 5.23 -6.64
C LEU A 256 -12.08 4.09 -5.89
N ASN A 257 -11.47 3.61 -4.81
CA ASN A 257 -12.07 2.60 -3.93
C ASN A 257 -13.40 3.11 -3.37
N LEU A 258 -13.44 4.32 -2.79
CA LEU A 258 -14.67 4.89 -2.24
C LEU A 258 -15.78 5.02 -3.31
N ALA A 259 -15.42 5.38 -4.54
CA ALA A 259 -16.34 5.51 -5.67
C ALA A 259 -16.81 4.17 -6.26
N GLY A 260 -16.30 3.04 -5.78
CA GLY A 260 -16.75 1.72 -6.24
C GLY A 260 -15.91 1.11 -7.37
N TRP A 261 -14.81 1.74 -7.81
CA TRP A 261 -13.86 1.14 -8.74
C TRP A 261 -12.98 0.11 -8.04
N THR A 262 -12.58 -0.94 -8.75
CA THR A 262 -11.62 -1.94 -8.26
C THR A 262 -10.25 -1.75 -8.91
N ALA A 263 -9.20 -2.17 -8.19
CA ALA A 263 -7.85 -2.28 -8.70
C ALA A 263 -7.36 -3.72 -8.60
N ARG A 264 -6.58 -4.19 -9.58
CA ARG A 264 -6.03 -5.55 -9.56
C ARG A 264 -4.54 -5.62 -9.94
N ALA A 265 -3.80 -6.50 -9.30
CA ALA A 265 -2.44 -6.87 -9.68
C ALA A 265 -2.47 -8.14 -10.54
N ILE A 266 -1.74 -8.15 -11.66
CA ILE A 266 -1.80 -9.20 -12.69
C ILE A 266 -0.42 -9.82 -12.89
N LYS A 267 -0.28 -11.11 -12.55
CA LYS A 267 1.02 -11.81 -12.52
C LYS A 267 1.71 -11.89 -13.88
N ARG A 268 0.92 -11.98 -14.96
CA ARG A 268 1.40 -12.13 -16.35
C ARG A 268 1.98 -10.85 -16.97
N VAL A 269 1.95 -9.74 -16.24
CA VAL A 269 2.64 -8.49 -16.60
C VAL A 269 3.69 -8.23 -15.54
N SER A 270 4.95 -8.06 -15.94
CA SER A 270 6.04 -7.74 -15.02
C SER A 270 6.95 -6.64 -15.55
N PHE A 271 7.53 -5.90 -14.62
CA PHE A 271 8.42 -4.79 -14.91
C PHE A 271 9.46 -4.62 -13.80
N ARG A 272 10.55 -3.92 -14.12
CA ARG A 272 11.61 -3.54 -13.18
C ARG A 272 11.62 -2.03 -13.00
N HIS A 273 11.90 -1.57 -11.78
CA HIS A 273 11.94 -0.15 -11.45
C HIS A 273 13.33 0.22 -10.89
N PHE A 274 13.98 1.19 -11.51
CA PHE A 274 15.39 1.55 -11.28
C PHE A 274 15.57 2.84 -10.46
N HIS A 275 14.52 3.32 -9.79
CA HIS A 275 14.57 4.50 -8.92
C HIS A 275 15.75 4.51 -7.94
N VAL A 276 16.14 3.35 -7.39
CA VAL A 276 17.23 3.24 -6.42
C VAL A 276 18.63 3.55 -7.01
N GLU A 277 18.78 3.47 -8.33
CA GLU A 277 20.02 3.78 -9.05
C GLU A 277 20.13 5.28 -9.39
N ARG A 278 19.11 6.07 -9.06
CA ARG A 278 19.05 7.49 -9.39
C ARG A 278 19.61 8.38 -8.29
N HIS A 279 20.23 9.49 -8.69
CA HIS A 279 20.59 10.58 -7.79
C HIS A 279 19.34 11.17 -7.12
N TRP A 280 19.53 11.68 -5.90
CA TRP A 280 18.50 12.44 -5.22
C TRP A 280 18.22 13.74 -5.99
N ARG A 281 16.94 14.03 -6.24
CA ARG A 281 16.51 15.28 -6.88
C ARG A 281 16.08 16.26 -5.80
N PRO A 282 16.56 17.51 -5.82
CA PRO A 282 16.02 18.54 -4.95
C PRO A 282 14.57 18.82 -5.34
N ASN A 283 13.63 18.35 -4.53
CA ASN A 283 12.21 18.58 -4.70
C ASN A 283 11.61 18.91 -3.32
N VAL A 284 10.79 19.97 -3.27
CA VAL A 284 10.07 20.37 -2.05
C VAL A 284 9.23 19.22 -1.50
N ALA A 285 8.62 18.42 -2.39
CA ALA A 285 7.79 17.27 -2.00
C ALA A 285 8.56 16.19 -1.22
N ASP A 286 9.85 16.04 -1.48
CA ASP A 286 10.70 14.99 -0.89
C ASP A 286 11.48 15.51 0.33
N THR A 287 11.31 16.78 0.71
CA THR A 287 11.82 17.31 1.99
C THR A 287 11.01 16.79 3.17
N GLY A 288 11.59 16.80 4.38
CA GLY A 288 10.85 16.42 5.60
C GLY A 288 9.57 17.25 5.82
N ALA A 289 9.60 18.55 5.49
CA ALA A 289 8.43 19.42 5.56
C ALA A 289 7.38 19.05 4.49
N GLY A 290 7.79 18.79 3.24
CA GLY A 290 6.87 18.39 2.17
C GLY A 290 6.23 17.02 2.41
N LEU A 291 6.97 16.08 2.99
CA LEU A 291 6.45 14.79 3.42
C LEU A 291 5.43 14.96 4.57
N ALA A 292 5.76 15.76 5.59
CA ALA A 292 4.86 16.04 6.70
C ALA A 292 3.56 16.73 6.24
N GLU A 293 3.66 17.71 5.33
CA GLU A 293 2.50 18.37 4.72
C GLU A 293 1.63 17.36 3.95
N SER A 294 2.25 16.47 3.17
CA SER A 294 1.52 15.45 2.40
C SER A 294 0.80 14.45 3.29
N LEU A 295 1.46 14.00 4.37
CA LEU A 295 0.83 13.12 5.37
C LEU A 295 -0.32 13.84 6.12
N SER A 296 -0.12 15.11 6.48
CA SER A 296 -1.16 15.93 7.13
C SER A 296 -2.38 16.09 6.23
N ARG A 297 -2.17 16.39 4.94
CA ARG A 297 -3.26 16.49 3.96
C ARG A 297 -4.00 15.17 3.79
N PHE A 298 -3.29 14.04 3.75
CA PHE A 298 -3.92 12.73 3.70
C PHE A 298 -4.77 12.49 4.95
N HIS A 299 -4.25 12.81 6.14
CA HIS A 299 -4.99 12.71 7.39
C HIS A 299 -6.23 13.60 7.43
N GLU A 300 -6.14 14.86 7.02
CA GLU A 300 -7.29 15.77 6.91
C GLU A 300 -8.38 15.19 6.01
N LYS A 301 -7.97 14.66 4.85
CA LYS A 301 -8.90 14.11 3.85
C LYS A 301 -9.56 12.82 4.31
N TRP A 302 -8.79 11.90 4.87
CA TRP A 302 -9.22 10.51 5.12
C TRP A 302 -9.48 10.18 6.59
N GLY A 303 -9.04 11.03 7.52
CA GLY A 303 -9.20 10.84 8.96
C GLY A 303 -8.22 9.83 9.57
N CYS A 304 -7.23 9.39 8.81
CA CYS A 304 -6.24 8.41 9.24
C CYS A 304 -4.86 8.74 8.65
N ASP A 305 -3.79 8.29 9.29
CA ASP A 305 -2.45 8.37 8.71
C ASP A 305 -2.36 7.41 7.51
N ARG A 306 -1.69 7.85 6.44
CA ARG A 306 -1.52 7.05 5.21
C ARG A 306 -0.70 5.79 5.43
N LEU A 307 0.34 5.88 6.23
CA LEU A 307 1.27 4.79 6.53
C LEU A 307 0.77 3.93 7.69
N ALA A 308 0.03 4.57 8.60
CA ALA A 308 -0.36 4.11 9.92
C ALA A 308 -1.87 4.26 10.17
N PRO A 309 -2.77 3.70 9.35
CA PRO A 309 -4.20 3.92 9.52
C PRO A 309 -4.65 3.39 10.88
N ASP A 310 -5.07 4.29 11.79
CA ASP A 310 -5.80 3.89 12.98
C ASP A 310 -7.12 3.27 12.55
N LEU A 311 -7.25 1.96 12.76
CA LEU A 311 -8.39 1.21 12.22
C LEU A 311 -9.70 1.57 12.90
N GLN A 312 -9.67 2.04 14.15
CA GLN A 312 -10.86 2.56 14.82
C GLN A 312 -11.34 3.83 14.13
N ALA A 313 -10.44 4.79 13.88
CA ALA A 313 -10.78 6.02 13.17
C ALA A 313 -11.29 5.75 11.74
N VAL A 314 -10.67 4.79 11.04
CA VAL A 314 -11.11 4.36 9.71
C VAL A 314 -12.50 3.73 9.77
N TRP A 315 -12.73 2.82 10.73
CA TRP A 315 -14.02 2.15 10.89
C TRP A 315 -15.13 3.13 11.21
N ASP A 316 -14.94 3.99 12.21
CA ASP A 316 -15.95 4.96 12.65
C ASP A 316 -16.38 5.89 11.51
N ARG A 317 -15.43 6.29 10.67
CA ARG A 317 -15.67 7.21 9.56
C ARG A 317 -16.21 6.54 8.30
N TRP A 318 -15.75 5.33 7.98
CA TRP A 318 -15.93 4.74 6.65
C TRP A 318 -16.61 3.37 6.65
N GLN A 319 -17.04 2.85 7.80
CA GLN A 319 -17.83 1.61 7.85
C GLN A 319 -19.03 1.66 6.90
N GLY A 320 -19.31 0.55 6.24
CA GLY A 320 -20.39 0.45 5.25
C GLY A 320 -20.06 1.02 3.86
N THR A 321 -18.91 1.66 3.67
CA THR A 321 -18.46 2.11 2.34
C THR A 321 -17.65 1.03 1.61
N PRO A 322 -17.51 1.11 0.28
CA PRO A 322 -16.67 0.19 -0.47
C PRO A 322 -15.19 0.21 -0.04
N LEU A 323 -14.73 1.33 0.53
CA LEU A 323 -13.37 1.49 1.05
C LEU A 323 -13.04 0.42 2.12
N VAL A 324 -13.87 0.32 3.16
CA VAL A 324 -13.70 -0.65 4.26
C VAL A 324 -13.96 -2.07 3.79
N GLN A 325 -14.96 -2.27 2.93
CA GLN A 325 -15.32 -3.60 2.41
C GLN A 325 -14.18 -4.23 1.61
N ARG A 326 -13.52 -3.46 0.75
CA ARG A 326 -12.40 -3.94 -0.08
C ARG A 326 -11.11 -4.14 0.67
N ALA A 327 -10.86 -3.30 1.67
CA ALA A 327 -9.78 -3.52 2.63
C ALA A 327 -10.00 -4.80 3.47
N LYS A 328 -11.19 -5.43 3.38
CA LYS A 328 -11.62 -6.60 4.18
C LYS A 328 -11.51 -6.33 5.68
N LEU A 329 -11.67 -5.08 6.08
CA LEU A 329 -11.73 -4.70 7.47
C LEU A 329 -13.05 -5.21 8.06
N ARG A 330 -12.93 -5.91 9.18
CA ARG A 330 -14.08 -6.37 9.98
C ARG A 330 -14.37 -5.37 11.08
N ALA A 331 -15.56 -5.47 11.66
CA ALA A 331 -15.91 -4.69 12.83
C ALA A 331 -14.91 -4.92 13.97
N PRO A 332 -14.70 -3.90 14.84
CA PRO A 332 -13.94 -4.09 16.07
C PRO A 332 -14.44 -5.32 16.81
N HIS A 333 -13.53 -6.19 17.18
CA HIS A 333 -13.85 -7.41 17.91
C HIS A 333 -12.78 -7.64 18.98
N SER A 334 -13.21 -8.23 20.08
CA SER A 334 -12.30 -8.71 21.11
C SER A 334 -11.57 -9.95 20.60
N TRP A 335 -10.33 -10.12 21.05
CA TRP A 335 -9.58 -11.34 20.81
C TRP A 335 -10.28 -12.58 21.36
N ILE A 336 -10.34 -13.63 20.54
CA ILE A 336 -10.83 -14.97 20.90
C ILE A 336 -9.66 -15.94 20.77
N PRO A 337 -9.14 -16.51 21.88
CA PRO A 337 -7.95 -17.38 21.87
C PRO A 337 -8.03 -18.55 20.89
N GLU A 338 -9.21 -19.16 20.75
CA GLU A 338 -9.42 -20.32 19.90
C GLU A 338 -9.25 -19.98 18.40
N GLU A 339 -9.62 -18.77 17.99
CA GLU A 339 -9.50 -18.30 16.60
C GLU A 339 -8.04 -18.00 16.23
N SER A 340 -7.23 -17.60 17.22
CA SER A 340 -5.78 -17.39 17.05
C SER A 340 -4.95 -18.64 17.33
N GLY A 341 -5.56 -19.78 17.66
CA GLY A 341 -4.84 -21.00 18.04
C GLY A 341 -4.01 -20.85 19.33
N ASP A 342 -4.39 -19.90 20.19
CA ASP A 342 -3.83 -19.77 21.54
C ASP A 342 -4.50 -20.74 22.52
N LEU A 343 -3.81 -21.01 23.63
CA LEU A 343 -4.36 -21.86 24.69
C LEU A 343 -5.51 -21.17 25.43
N PRO A 344 -6.56 -21.90 25.83
CA PRO A 344 -7.62 -21.37 26.68
C PRO A 344 -7.08 -20.86 28.03
N ALA A 345 -7.88 -20.04 28.69
CA ALA A 345 -7.55 -19.46 29.99
C ALA A 345 -7.11 -20.54 31.01
N GLY A 346 -5.91 -20.39 31.55
CA GLY A 346 -5.33 -21.28 32.56
C GLY A 346 -4.66 -22.55 32.01
N ALA A 347 -4.87 -22.93 30.75
CA ALA A 347 -4.26 -24.11 30.17
C ALA A 347 -2.73 -23.98 30.02
N GLU A 348 -2.23 -22.76 29.79
CA GLU A 348 -0.79 -22.47 29.74
C GLU A 348 -0.07 -22.88 31.04
N TRP A 349 -0.68 -22.65 32.21
CA TRP A 349 -0.09 -23.04 33.50
C TRP A 349 0.04 -24.55 33.65
N LEU A 350 -0.98 -25.30 33.23
CA LEU A 350 -1.00 -26.75 33.32
C LEU A 350 -0.02 -27.39 32.33
N ALA A 351 0.08 -26.81 31.13
CA ALA A 351 0.98 -27.29 30.10
C ALA A 351 2.46 -26.98 30.41
N PHE A 352 2.75 -25.86 31.08
CA PHE A 352 4.12 -25.39 31.29
C PHE A 352 5.01 -26.42 32.02
N GLU A 353 4.47 -27.24 32.90
CA GLU A 353 5.26 -28.27 33.60
C GLU A 353 5.72 -29.42 32.70
N HIS A 354 5.05 -29.63 31.56
CA HIS A 354 5.19 -30.85 30.75
C HIS A 354 5.39 -30.60 29.24
N ASP A 355 5.24 -29.37 28.76
CA ASP A 355 5.43 -28.98 27.36
C ASP A 355 6.77 -28.24 27.16
N PRO A 356 7.81 -28.90 26.62
CA PRO A 356 9.12 -28.28 26.38
C PRO A 356 9.07 -27.10 25.40
N ARG A 357 8.13 -27.10 24.44
CA ARG A 357 8.01 -26.01 23.47
C ARG A 357 7.44 -24.77 24.14
N LEU A 358 6.44 -24.93 25.01
CA LEU A 358 5.93 -23.84 25.83
C LEU A 358 7.01 -23.32 26.79
N GLN A 359 7.75 -24.21 27.45
CA GLN A 359 8.88 -23.82 28.30
C GLN A 359 9.92 -22.98 27.55
N ALA A 360 10.28 -23.38 26.32
CA ALA A 360 11.20 -22.63 25.47
C ALA A 360 10.63 -21.25 25.07
N ASN A 361 9.34 -21.17 24.72
CA ASN A 361 8.67 -19.91 24.41
C ASN A 361 8.72 -18.92 25.59
N ILE A 362 8.33 -19.38 26.79
CA ILE A 362 8.35 -18.55 28.00
C ILE A 362 9.78 -18.15 28.38
N ALA A 363 10.75 -19.05 28.22
CA ALA A 363 12.15 -18.75 28.45
C ALA A 363 12.68 -17.67 27.49
N ALA A 364 12.27 -17.70 26.21
CA ALA A 364 12.61 -16.67 25.23
C ALA A 364 11.97 -15.31 25.60
N GLU A 365 10.70 -15.29 26.01
CA GLU A 365 10.05 -14.06 26.50
C GLU A 365 10.79 -13.46 27.70
N LEU A 366 11.14 -14.27 28.69
CA LEU A 366 11.89 -13.81 29.87
C LEU A 366 13.29 -13.32 29.51
N ALA A 367 13.98 -13.97 28.57
CA ALA A 367 15.28 -13.51 28.09
C ALA A 367 15.21 -12.10 27.49
N LEU A 368 14.14 -11.79 26.74
CA LEU A 368 13.92 -10.45 26.20
C LEU A 368 13.63 -9.44 27.30
N LEU A 369 12.76 -9.77 28.25
CA LEU A 369 12.41 -8.87 29.36
C LEU A 369 13.60 -8.54 30.27
N ARG A 370 14.65 -9.37 30.27
CA ARG A 370 15.90 -9.16 31.01
C ARG A 370 16.90 -8.24 30.30
N LEU A 371 16.61 -7.77 29.07
CA LEU A 371 17.48 -6.85 28.34
C LEU A 371 17.56 -5.45 28.96
N ASN A 372 16.61 -5.11 29.84
CA ASN A 372 16.61 -3.87 30.59
C ASN A 372 16.06 -4.12 32.01
N ASP A 373 16.34 -3.20 32.92
CA ASP A 373 15.85 -3.23 34.29
C ASP A 373 14.81 -2.13 34.53
N GLY A 374 13.92 -2.38 35.50
CA GLY A 374 12.91 -1.43 35.94
C GLY A 374 11.47 -1.90 35.70
N PRO A 375 10.49 -1.04 36.05
CA PRO A 375 9.08 -1.39 35.95
C PRO A 375 8.71 -1.84 34.53
N THR A 376 8.03 -2.98 34.45
CA THR A 376 7.71 -3.68 33.20
C THR A 376 6.20 -3.75 33.01
N ALA A 377 5.69 -3.23 31.89
CA ALA A 377 4.34 -3.48 31.42
C ALA A 377 4.35 -4.61 30.38
N ILE A 378 3.47 -5.60 30.57
CA ILE A 378 3.17 -6.63 29.56
C ILE A 378 1.72 -6.40 29.12
N LEU A 379 1.54 -5.92 27.89
CA LEU A 379 0.21 -5.79 27.30
C LEU A 379 -0.17 -7.12 26.67
N GLY A 380 -1.37 -7.62 26.91
CA GLY A 380 -1.87 -8.93 26.45
C GLY A 380 -1.17 -10.08 27.15
N ALA A 381 -1.18 -10.06 28.48
CA ALA A 381 -0.43 -10.98 29.33
C ALA A 381 -0.92 -12.45 29.32
N ARG A 382 -2.02 -12.75 28.64
CA ARG A 382 -2.63 -14.09 28.53
C ARG A 382 -2.83 -14.71 29.90
N SER A 383 -2.17 -15.84 30.19
CA SER A 383 -2.30 -16.53 31.48
C SER A 383 -1.57 -15.83 32.64
N GLY A 384 -0.76 -14.81 32.36
CA GLY A 384 0.09 -14.13 33.33
C GLY A 384 1.36 -14.91 33.72
N LEU A 385 1.63 -16.09 33.14
CA LEU A 385 2.81 -16.89 33.50
C LEU A 385 4.13 -16.13 33.35
N THR A 386 4.37 -15.51 32.19
CA THR A 386 5.56 -14.67 31.95
C THR A 386 5.65 -13.51 32.94
N ALA A 387 4.52 -12.87 33.24
CA ALA A 387 4.47 -11.77 34.21
C ALA A 387 4.88 -12.21 35.62
N LEU A 388 4.39 -13.38 36.08
CA LEU A 388 4.75 -13.93 37.38
C LEU A 388 6.22 -14.29 37.46
N LEU A 389 6.74 -14.96 36.44
CA LEU A 389 8.13 -15.40 36.41
C LEU A 389 9.07 -14.20 36.38
N ARG A 390 8.74 -13.12 35.66
CA ARG A 390 9.51 -11.87 35.71
C ARG A 390 9.44 -11.21 37.09
N ALA A 391 8.27 -11.17 37.73
CA ALA A 391 8.14 -10.59 39.09
C ALA A 391 8.91 -11.39 40.17
N ARG A 392 9.09 -12.71 39.99
CA ARG A 392 9.94 -13.53 40.89
C ARG A 392 11.40 -13.08 40.91
N GLU A 393 11.85 -12.39 39.88
CA GLU A 393 13.20 -11.83 39.79
C GLU A 393 13.36 -10.51 40.57
N GLY A 394 12.31 -10.04 41.25
CA GLY A 394 12.34 -8.79 42.03
C GLY A 394 11.93 -7.56 41.24
N VAL A 395 11.35 -7.73 40.05
CA VAL A 395 10.95 -6.64 39.16
C VAL A 395 9.47 -6.31 39.34
N GLU A 396 9.12 -5.02 39.37
CA GLU A 396 7.74 -4.59 39.32
C GLU A 396 7.13 -4.88 37.95
N VAL A 397 6.03 -5.66 37.93
CA VAL A 397 5.37 -6.07 36.68
C VAL A 397 3.89 -5.72 36.72
N HIS A 398 3.42 -5.05 35.66
CA HIS A 398 2.03 -4.77 35.38
C HIS A 398 1.60 -5.58 34.17
N ALA A 399 0.62 -6.46 34.36
CA ALA A 399 0.07 -7.34 33.34
C ALA A 399 -1.32 -6.84 32.96
N PHE A 400 -1.48 -6.41 31.71
CA PHE A 400 -2.74 -5.94 31.15
C PHE A 400 -3.32 -7.00 30.23
N GLU A 401 -4.63 -7.23 30.31
CA GLU A 401 -5.30 -8.23 29.47
C GLU A 401 -6.75 -7.83 29.22
N GLU A 402 -7.19 -8.01 27.98
CA GLU A 402 -8.55 -7.70 27.51
C GLU A 402 -9.47 -8.94 27.48
N HIS A 403 -8.90 -10.14 27.55
CA HIS A 403 -9.67 -11.37 27.71
C HIS A 403 -9.92 -11.68 29.19
N LEU A 404 -11.12 -11.37 29.68
CA LEU A 404 -11.52 -11.52 31.08
C LEU A 404 -11.24 -12.93 31.67
N PRO A 405 -11.56 -14.04 30.99
CA PRO A 405 -11.24 -15.37 31.53
C PRO A 405 -9.73 -15.59 31.77
N SER A 406 -8.88 -15.05 30.89
CA SER A 406 -7.42 -15.18 31.00
C SER A 406 -6.89 -14.44 32.24
N ILE A 407 -7.31 -13.19 32.44
CA ILE A 407 -6.84 -12.39 33.59
C ILE A 407 -7.41 -12.89 34.93
N GLU A 408 -8.63 -13.42 34.96
CA GLU A 408 -9.18 -14.08 36.15
C GLU A 408 -8.39 -15.35 36.49
N SER A 409 -8.04 -16.14 35.48
CA SER A 409 -7.18 -17.31 35.67
C SER A 409 -5.82 -16.90 36.24
N ALA A 410 -5.16 -15.87 35.67
CA ALA A 410 -3.90 -15.35 36.16
C ALA A 410 -3.97 -14.97 37.65
N ARG A 411 -5.00 -14.19 38.04
CA ARG A 411 -5.24 -13.76 39.43
C ARG A 411 -5.38 -14.97 40.39
N ARG A 412 -6.07 -16.04 39.97
CA ARG A 412 -6.22 -17.26 40.79
C ARG A 412 -4.89 -17.98 41.04
N PHE A 413 -4.03 -18.09 40.03
CA PHE A 413 -2.70 -18.71 40.18
C PHE A 413 -1.77 -17.83 41.03
N PHE A 414 -1.87 -16.51 40.87
CA PHE A 414 -1.03 -15.55 41.59
C PHE A 414 -1.32 -15.53 43.09
N ALA A 415 -2.59 -15.58 43.48
CA ALA A 415 -3.01 -15.62 44.89
C ALA A 415 -2.44 -16.83 45.65
N ARG A 416 -2.01 -17.89 44.95
CA ARG A 416 -1.44 -19.11 45.52
C ARG A 416 0.09 -19.12 45.56
N THR A 417 0.73 -18.07 45.08
CA THR A 417 2.18 -18.05 44.86
C THR A 417 2.84 -16.92 45.66
N GLN A 418 3.84 -17.24 46.48
CA GLN A 418 4.73 -16.22 47.07
C GLN A 418 5.79 -15.79 46.05
N VAL A 419 5.98 -14.47 45.92
CA VAL A 419 6.85 -13.86 44.91
C VAL A 419 7.71 -12.79 45.57
N LYS A 420 9.04 -12.87 45.38
CA LYS A 420 10.02 -11.98 46.03
C LYS A 420 9.88 -10.51 45.62
N GLY A 421 9.48 -10.22 44.38
CA GLY A 421 9.23 -8.87 43.86
C GLY A 421 7.81 -8.35 44.09
N GLY A 422 6.99 -9.06 44.87
CA GLY A 422 5.55 -8.81 44.95
C GLY A 422 4.78 -9.52 43.85
N VAL A 423 3.47 -9.67 44.05
CA VAL A 423 2.58 -10.27 43.05
C VAL A 423 2.39 -9.28 41.90
N PRO A 424 2.49 -9.69 40.62
CA PRO A 424 2.27 -8.77 39.50
C PRO A 424 0.89 -8.11 39.59
N GLN A 425 0.81 -6.83 39.23
CA GLN A 425 -0.48 -6.14 39.13
C GLN A 425 -1.22 -6.62 37.89
N CYS A 426 -2.33 -7.35 38.08
CA CYS A 426 -3.15 -7.88 36.99
C CYS A 426 -4.37 -7.00 36.76
N THR A 427 -4.38 -6.30 35.64
CA THR A 427 -5.42 -5.33 35.28
C THR A 427 -6.20 -5.83 34.08
N PHE A 428 -7.50 -6.02 34.27
CA PHE A 428 -8.43 -6.17 33.16
C PHE A 428 -8.61 -4.81 32.49
N VAL A 429 -8.54 -4.77 31.17
CA VAL A 429 -8.81 -3.57 30.37
C VAL A 429 -9.83 -3.90 29.29
N GLU A 430 -10.68 -2.96 28.90
CA GLU A 430 -11.63 -3.19 27.80
C GLU A 430 -10.92 -3.27 26.44
N SER A 431 -9.75 -2.63 26.33
CA SER A 431 -8.88 -2.70 25.16
C SER A 431 -7.42 -2.52 25.58
N LEU A 432 -6.53 -3.33 25.00
CA LEU A 432 -5.08 -3.13 25.16
C LEU A 432 -4.58 -1.81 24.53
N CYS A 433 -5.41 -1.15 23.71
CA CYS A 433 -5.12 0.16 23.14
C CYS A 433 -5.36 1.32 24.13
N SER A 434 -5.91 1.05 25.33
CA SER A 434 -6.15 2.06 26.36
C SER A 434 -6.15 1.43 27.75
N THR A 435 -4.99 1.42 28.41
CA THR A 435 -4.80 0.74 29.70
C THR A 435 -5.15 1.56 30.93
N ASN A 436 -5.36 2.88 30.78
CA ASN A 436 -5.51 3.87 31.86
C ASN A 436 -4.32 3.98 32.84
N ALA A 437 -3.21 3.28 32.60
CA ALA A 437 -2.01 3.44 33.42
C ALA A 437 -1.31 4.78 33.16
N GLU A 438 -0.46 5.21 34.09
CA GLU A 438 0.25 6.50 33.99
C GLU A 438 1.22 6.52 32.80
N SER A 439 1.33 7.68 32.15
CA SER A 439 2.24 7.87 31.02
C SER A 439 3.70 7.88 31.47
N GLY A 440 4.56 7.20 30.72
CA GLY A 440 5.99 7.13 31.03
C GLY A 440 6.34 6.33 32.29
N ALA A 441 5.42 5.53 32.82
CA ALA A 441 5.61 4.79 34.06
C ALA A 441 6.58 3.59 33.94
N PHE A 442 6.83 3.10 32.72
CA PHE A 442 7.52 1.82 32.51
C PHE A 442 8.85 1.97 31.79
N LYS A 443 9.89 1.27 32.28
CA LYS A 443 11.18 1.13 31.58
C LYS A 443 11.13 0.10 30.47
N ILE A 444 10.16 -0.81 30.53
CA ILE A 444 9.93 -1.85 29.53
C ILE A 444 8.44 -1.92 29.25
N VAL A 445 8.08 -1.82 27.97
CA VAL A 445 6.74 -2.21 27.50
C VAL A 445 6.92 -3.38 26.54
N ALA A 446 6.26 -4.50 26.82
CA ALA A 446 6.36 -5.72 26.03
C ALA A 446 5.01 -6.05 25.38
N LEU A 447 5.06 -6.27 24.06
CA LEU A 447 3.96 -6.80 23.25
C LEU A 447 4.35 -8.23 22.86
N LEU A 448 3.71 -9.23 23.49
CA LEU A 448 4.08 -10.65 23.35
C LEU A 448 2.95 -11.40 22.66
N ASP A 449 3.09 -11.60 21.34
CA ASP A 449 2.13 -12.28 20.46
C ASP A 449 0.77 -11.57 20.37
N ASN A 450 0.81 -10.24 20.51
CA ASN A 450 -0.38 -9.41 20.61
C ASN A 450 -0.54 -8.49 19.43
N LEU A 451 0.54 -8.17 18.72
CA LEU A 451 0.47 -7.26 17.58
C LEU A 451 -0.43 -7.88 16.52
N GLU A 452 -0.14 -9.13 16.13
CA GLU A 452 -0.81 -9.90 15.07
C GLU A 452 -2.27 -10.30 15.36
N ARG A 453 -2.72 -10.22 16.62
CA ARG A 453 -4.11 -10.57 17.01
C ARG A 453 -4.94 -9.35 17.42
N THR A 454 -4.30 -8.21 17.69
CA THR A 454 -5.02 -7.00 18.10
C THR A 454 -5.66 -6.39 16.89
N TRP A 455 -6.98 -6.17 16.92
CA TRP A 455 -7.71 -5.63 15.77
C TRP A 455 -7.16 -4.29 15.26
N ASN A 456 -6.62 -3.44 16.14
CA ASN A 456 -5.98 -2.16 15.80
C ASN A 456 -4.53 -2.08 16.34
N PRO A 457 -3.54 -2.63 15.63
CA PRO A 457 -2.14 -2.65 16.07
C PRO A 457 -1.52 -1.26 16.20
N ILE A 458 -2.02 -0.28 15.43
CA ILE A 458 -1.54 1.10 15.46
C ILE A 458 -1.87 1.74 16.81
N ALA A 459 -3.11 1.60 17.27
CA ALA A 459 -3.51 2.12 18.58
C ALA A 459 -2.79 1.40 19.72
N LEU A 460 -2.53 0.09 19.61
CA LEU A 460 -1.71 -0.66 20.58
C LEU A 460 -0.28 -0.11 20.68
N LEU A 461 0.37 0.18 19.54
CA LEU A 461 1.69 0.80 19.53
C LEU A 461 1.67 2.22 20.10
N GLY A 462 0.60 2.98 19.83
CA GLY A 462 0.36 4.30 20.43
C GLY A 462 0.27 4.24 21.96
N GLU A 463 -0.44 3.24 22.48
CA GLU A 463 -0.53 3.01 23.92
C GLU A 463 0.81 2.57 24.51
N ALA A 464 1.52 1.66 23.84
CA ALA A 464 2.85 1.25 24.26
C ALA A 464 3.82 2.44 24.34
N LYS A 465 3.74 3.36 23.37
CA LYS A 465 4.50 4.60 23.35
C LYS A 465 4.17 5.50 24.53
N ARG A 466 2.88 5.64 24.86
CA ARG A 466 2.41 6.47 25.99
C ARG A 466 2.91 5.94 27.33
N LEU A 467 2.93 4.62 27.51
CA LEU A 467 3.34 3.95 28.74
C LEU A 467 4.86 3.98 28.96
N LEU A 468 5.65 4.04 27.89
CA LEU A 468 7.09 3.90 27.94
C LEU A 468 7.77 5.20 28.42
N ALA A 469 8.68 5.07 29.40
CA ALA A 469 9.55 6.15 29.83
C ALA A 469 10.46 6.62 28.69
N SER A 470 10.95 7.86 28.75
CA SER A 470 11.77 8.48 27.70
C SER A 470 13.03 7.67 27.32
N ASP A 471 13.60 6.95 28.27
CA ASP A 471 14.78 6.08 28.13
C ASP A 471 14.43 4.58 28.14
N GLY A 472 13.15 4.24 28.11
CA GLY A 472 12.67 2.87 28.12
C GLY A 472 12.84 2.14 26.79
N ILE A 473 12.60 0.83 26.81
CA ILE A 473 12.58 -0.03 25.62
C ILE A 473 11.20 -0.63 25.34
N LEU A 474 10.82 -0.62 24.08
CA LEU A 474 9.75 -1.44 23.54
C LEU A 474 10.33 -2.80 23.15
N ILE A 475 9.66 -3.88 23.56
CA ILE A 475 9.92 -5.23 23.10
C ILE A 475 8.69 -5.71 22.35
N VAL A 476 8.87 -6.12 21.10
CA VAL A 476 7.82 -6.75 20.30
C VAL A 476 8.27 -8.16 19.96
N ARG A 477 7.45 -9.14 20.32
CA ARG A 477 7.54 -10.50 19.82
C ARG A 477 6.21 -10.82 19.13
N SER A 478 6.27 -11.17 17.85
CA SER A 478 5.10 -11.38 16.99
C SER A 478 5.28 -12.68 16.22
N ARG A 479 4.21 -13.44 15.99
CA ARG A 479 4.23 -14.57 15.06
C ARG A 479 4.69 -14.12 13.67
N ALA A 480 5.59 -14.90 13.08
CA ALA A 480 6.12 -14.66 11.75
C ALA A 480 5.16 -15.25 10.72
N ARG A 481 4.83 -14.49 9.68
CA ARG A 481 4.03 -15.01 8.57
C ARG A 481 4.74 -16.16 7.87
N ALA A 482 4.07 -17.31 7.78
CA ALA A 482 4.58 -18.48 7.06
C ALA A 482 4.24 -18.48 5.56
N THR A 483 3.27 -17.68 5.14
CA THR A 483 2.77 -17.58 3.75
C THR A 483 3.44 -16.44 2.99
N ALA A 484 3.43 -16.55 1.66
CA ALA A 484 3.96 -15.51 0.78
C ALA A 484 3.16 -14.20 0.81
N LEU A 485 1.85 -14.30 1.04
CA LEU A 485 0.91 -13.18 1.06
C LEU A 485 0.27 -13.03 2.42
N GLU A 486 -0.09 -11.79 2.77
CA GLU A 486 -0.91 -11.48 3.94
C GLU A 486 -2.31 -12.09 3.82
N SER A 487 -2.87 -12.48 4.97
CA SER A 487 -4.22 -13.02 5.08
C SER A 487 -5.18 -11.91 5.53
N ARG A 488 -5.69 -11.15 4.56
CA ARG A 488 -6.56 -10.01 4.85
C ARG A 488 -7.90 -10.42 5.44
N GLY A 489 -8.22 -9.81 6.58
CA GLY A 489 -9.48 -10.00 7.28
C GLY A 489 -9.54 -11.33 8.04
N GLU A 490 -8.44 -12.07 8.23
CA GLU A 490 -8.41 -13.19 9.15
C GLU A 490 -8.26 -12.74 10.61
N ALA A 491 -8.46 -13.66 11.56
CA ALA A 491 -8.30 -13.39 12.99
C ALA A 491 -6.85 -13.02 13.37
N LEU A 492 -5.88 -13.47 12.57
CA LEU A 492 -4.47 -13.15 12.71
C LEU A 492 -3.96 -12.42 11.47
N HIS A 493 -3.24 -11.33 11.68
CA HIS A 493 -2.49 -10.61 10.66
C HIS A 493 -0.99 -10.78 10.94
N GLU A 494 -0.50 -11.98 10.69
CA GLU A 494 0.94 -12.28 10.82
C GLU A 494 1.75 -11.44 9.84
N CYS A 495 2.89 -10.94 10.31
CA CYS A 495 3.74 -10.04 9.56
C CYS A 495 5.03 -10.73 9.09
N ALA A 496 5.53 -10.28 7.95
CA ALA A 496 6.91 -10.46 7.54
C ALA A 496 7.82 -9.49 8.33
N ALA A 497 9.12 -9.77 8.36
CA ALA A 497 10.09 -8.94 9.07
C ALA A 497 10.04 -7.46 8.63
N HIS A 498 9.96 -7.18 7.33
CA HIS A 498 9.95 -5.81 6.85
C HIS A 498 8.67 -5.05 7.26
N GLU A 499 7.51 -5.70 7.31
CA GLU A 499 6.25 -5.12 7.77
C GLU A 499 6.30 -4.82 9.28
N LEU A 500 6.85 -5.74 10.09
CA LEU A 500 7.06 -5.49 11.53
C LEU A 500 7.98 -4.30 11.77
N LEU A 501 9.04 -4.19 10.96
CA LEU A 501 9.96 -3.06 11.03
C LEU A 501 9.24 -1.75 10.66
N GLN A 502 8.44 -1.75 9.59
CA GLN A 502 7.69 -0.59 9.14
C GLN A 502 6.66 -0.14 10.17
N ILE A 503 5.85 -1.05 10.70
CA ILE A 503 4.81 -0.72 11.68
C ILE A 503 5.44 -0.23 13.00
N VAL A 504 6.52 -0.83 13.49
CA VAL A 504 7.14 -0.31 14.73
C VAL A 504 7.84 1.03 14.51
N ARG A 505 8.55 1.18 13.38
CA ARG A 505 9.36 2.38 13.11
C ARG A 505 8.52 3.59 12.67
N HIS A 506 7.75 3.41 11.61
CA HIS A 506 7.05 4.51 10.94
C HIS A 506 5.71 4.80 11.60
N VAL A 507 5.04 3.76 12.08
CA VAL A 507 3.70 3.85 12.65
C VAL A 507 3.74 4.04 14.17
N GLY A 508 4.52 3.22 14.87
CA GLY A 508 4.63 3.29 16.34
C GLY A 508 5.46 4.46 16.87
N GLY A 509 6.27 5.11 16.02
CA GLY A 509 7.14 6.21 16.45
C GLY A 509 8.33 5.74 17.31
N PHE A 510 8.83 4.53 17.03
CA PHE A 510 10.00 3.96 17.69
C PHE A 510 11.20 3.91 16.76
N THR A 511 12.40 3.92 17.33
CA THR A 511 13.67 3.67 16.64
C THR A 511 14.13 2.26 17.00
N PRO A 512 14.08 1.30 16.06
CA PRO A 512 14.57 -0.05 16.27
C PRO A 512 16.06 -0.05 16.62
N LEU A 513 16.46 -0.86 17.60
CA LEU A 513 17.86 -1.06 17.98
C LEU A 513 18.58 -2.02 17.01
N SER A 514 17.81 -2.88 16.34
CA SER A 514 18.25 -3.79 15.29
C SER A 514 17.10 -4.06 14.31
N GLY A 515 17.40 -4.70 13.19
CA GLY A 515 16.35 -5.32 12.37
C GLY A 515 15.64 -6.45 13.14
N PRO A 516 14.41 -6.83 12.73
CA PRO A 516 13.72 -7.98 13.32
C PRO A 516 14.53 -9.26 13.17
N MET A 517 14.56 -10.07 14.22
CA MET A 517 15.27 -11.35 14.26
C MET A 517 14.26 -12.49 14.46
N THR A 518 14.54 -13.67 13.91
CA THR A 518 13.78 -14.87 14.23
C THR A 518 14.26 -15.45 15.57
N ASP A 519 13.33 -15.92 16.39
CA ASP A 519 13.64 -16.65 17.62
C ASP A 519 13.84 -18.16 17.41
N GLY A 520 13.71 -18.64 16.15
CA GLY A 520 13.78 -20.06 15.81
C GLY A 520 12.53 -20.86 16.18
N LEU A 521 11.53 -20.24 16.81
CA LEU A 521 10.27 -20.84 17.24
C LEU A 521 9.08 -20.36 16.39
N GLY A 522 9.36 -19.68 15.28
CA GLY A 522 8.36 -19.13 14.36
C GLY A 522 7.92 -17.71 14.71
N ARG A 523 8.71 -16.96 15.50
CA ARG A 523 8.41 -15.56 15.82
C ARG A 523 9.50 -14.60 15.44
N LEU A 524 9.09 -13.38 15.16
CA LEU A 524 9.93 -12.21 14.97
C LEU A 524 10.06 -11.45 16.28
N ILE A 525 11.28 -11.01 16.57
CA ILE A 525 11.63 -10.19 17.72
C ILE A 525 12.15 -8.86 17.20
N LEU A 526 11.63 -7.76 17.75
CA LEU A 526 12.16 -6.42 17.53
C LEU A 526 12.23 -5.68 18.87
N VAL A 527 13.37 -5.05 19.12
CA VAL A 527 13.58 -4.17 20.28
C VAL A 527 13.78 -2.75 19.78
N ALA A 528 13.10 -1.78 20.38
CA ALA A 528 13.14 -0.39 19.95
C ALA A 528 13.11 0.59 21.14
N ARG A 529 13.46 1.85 20.87
CA ARG A 529 13.32 2.98 21.82
C ARG A 529 12.38 4.03 21.25
N LEU A 530 11.91 4.96 22.07
CA LEU A 530 11.18 6.12 21.58
C LEU A 530 12.04 6.93 20.61
N SER A 531 11.48 7.31 19.47
CA SER A 531 12.16 8.18 18.51
C SER A 531 12.30 9.59 19.07
N SER A 532 13.53 10.12 19.12
CA SER A 532 13.85 11.47 19.58
C SER A 532 13.52 12.56 18.55
N SER A 533 13.20 12.18 17.32
CA SER A 533 12.78 13.08 16.25
C SER A 533 11.50 12.55 15.62
N ALA A 534 10.56 13.46 15.33
CA ALA A 534 9.44 13.22 14.44
C ALA A 534 9.90 13.12 12.96
N ALA A 535 11.17 12.80 12.72
CA ALA A 535 11.69 12.60 11.38
C ALA A 535 11.14 11.28 10.86
N HIS A 536 9.95 11.35 10.27
CA HIS A 536 9.42 10.38 9.34
C HIS A 536 10.45 10.24 8.21
N LEU A 537 11.44 9.38 8.39
CA LEU A 537 12.24 8.85 7.30
C LEU A 537 11.32 7.95 6.50
N VAL A 538 10.37 8.55 5.78
CA VAL A 538 9.53 7.86 4.82
C VAL A 538 10.39 7.62 3.58
N HIS A 539 11.36 6.71 3.72
CA HIS A 539 11.98 6.13 2.55
C HIS A 539 11.01 5.08 2.01
N PHE A 540 10.16 5.51 1.10
CA PHE A 540 9.51 4.61 0.16
C PHE A 540 10.60 3.99 -0.71
N GLY A 541 11.01 2.76 -0.40
CA GLY A 541 11.88 1.95 -1.26
C GLY A 541 13.37 2.12 -1.03
N ALA A 542 13.93 1.18 -0.26
CA ALA A 542 15.18 0.49 -0.57
C ALA A 542 15.08 -0.95 -0.05
#